data_AF-A0A946UD17-F1
#
_entry.id   AF-A0A946UD17-F1
#
_cell.length_a   1.000
_cell.length_b   1.000
_cell.length_c   1.000
_cell.angle_alpha   90.00
_cell.angle_beta   90.00
_cell.angle_gamma   90.00
#
_symmetry.space_group_name_H-M   'P 1'
#
loop_
_entity.id
_entity.type
_entity.pdbx_description
1 polymer ?
#
loop_
_entity_poly.entity_id
_entity_poly.type
_entity_poly.pdbx_seq_one_letter_code
_entity_poly.pdbx_strand_id
1 'polypeptide(L)'
;MKLFFRRLQSDWPSWLAVAFIALLPFGRLSELPLSAFALSLAFLARSADNRAQIRSAARFVVPLFLCYWIPMVVSSFDSMALQKSWIQSAAALRYLAAALAMSLLLSAPSARERVLRWTAWLLLFWAFDAFVQLFFGRDLFGIAMHPDRLNALFVKKYQFFGPTLAMLS
;
A
#
# COMPACT_ATOMS: atom_id res chain seq x y z
N MET A 1 -5.74 -12.15 -28.44
CA MET A 1 -4.46 -11.85 -27.75
C MET A 1 -4.13 -10.34 -27.72
N LYS A 2 -4.07 -9.60 -28.84
CA LYS A 2 -3.72 -8.15 -28.85
C LYS A 2 -4.59 -7.25 -27.95
N LEU A 3 -5.88 -7.54 -27.84
CA LEU A 3 -6.83 -6.81 -26.95
C LEU A 3 -6.55 -7.03 -25.46
N PHE A 4 -6.15 -8.25 -25.07
CA PHE A 4 -5.84 -8.59 -23.69
C PHE A 4 -4.58 -7.84 -23.22
N PHE A 5 -3.53 -7.83 -24.03
CA PHE A 5 -2.30 -7.08 -23.74
C PHE A 5 -2.54 -5.57 -23.64
N ARG A 6 -3.38 -5.00 -24.50
CA ARG A 6 -3.73 -3.57 -24.41
C ARG A 6 -4.50 -3.23 -23.14
N ARG A 7 -5.45 -4.07 -22.71
CA ARG A 7 -6.15 -3.90 -21.43
C ARG A 7 -5.21 -4.05 -20.25
N LEU A 8 -4.31 -5.04 -20.28
CA LEU A 8 -3.32 -5.21 -19.23
C LEU A 8 -2.40 -3.98 -19.13
N GLN A 9 -2.02 -3.40 -20.26
CA GLN A 9 -1.19 -2.19 -20.33
C GLN A 9 -1.93 -0.93 -19.87
N SER A 10 -3.26 -0.86 -19.93
CA SER A 10 -4.02 0.24 -19.32
C SER A 10 -4.30 0.02 -17.83
N ASP A 11 -4.46 -1.23 -17.43
CA ASP A 11 -5.01 -1.60 -16.13
C ASP A 11 -3.94 -1.95 -15.09
N TRP A 12 -2.68 -2.10 -15.49
CA TRP A 12 -1.58 -2.47 -14.59
C TRP A 12 -1.49 -1.59 -13.33
N PRO A 13 -1.75 -0.26 -13.34
CA PRO A 13 -1.65 0.52 -12.11
C PRO A 13 -2.74 0.15 -11.11
N SER A 14 -3.96 -0.12 -11.58
CA SER A 14 -5.04 -0.59 -10.71
C SER A 14 -4.68 -1.92 -10.07
N TRP A 15 -4.18 -2.87 -10.85
CA TRP A 15 -3.80 -4.19 -10.34
C TRP A 15 -2.60 -4.11 -9.40
N LEU A 16 -1.65 -3.22 -9.66
CA LEU A 16 -0.51 -2.97 -8.78
C LEU A 16 -0.96 -2.38 -7.44
N ALA A 17 -1.92 -1.46 -7.45
CA ALA A 17 -2.51 -0.91 -6.22
C ALA A 17 -3.32 -1.96 -5.44
N VAL A 18 -4.10 -2.81 -6.13
CA VAL A 18 -4.80 -3.94 -5.48
C VAL A 18 -3.80 -4.95 -4.92
N ALA A 19 -2.70 -5.22 -5.64
CA ALA A 19 -1.65 -6.10 -5.17
C ALA A 19 -0.94 -5.56 -3.92
N PHE A 20 -0.72 -4.24 -3.82
CA PHE A 20 -0.20 -3.62 -2.59
C PHE A 20 -1.03 -4.02 -1.38
N ILE A 21 -2.35 -3.86 -1.49
CA ILE A 21 -3.31 -4.17 -0.42
C ILE A 21 -3.30 -5.68 -0.16
N ALA A 22 -3.47 -6.51 -1.19
CA ALA A 22 -3.49 -7.97 -1.06
C ALA A 22 -2.21 -8.53 -0.40
N LEU A 23 -1.06 -7.84 -0.57
CA LEU A 23 0.23 -8.24 -0.04
C LEU A 23 0.55 -7.70 1.36
N LEU A 24 -0.29 -6.83 1.94
CA LEU A 24 -0.12 -6.32 3.31
C LEU A 24 0.05 -7.46 4.35
N PRO A 25 -0.70 -8.58 4.29
CA PRO A 25 -0.53 -9.68 5.22
C PRO A 25 0.80 -10.41 5.09
N PHE A 26 1.60 -10.15 4.05
CA PHE A 26 2.86 -10.88 3.78
C PHE A 26 4.11 -10.02 4.04
N GLY A 27 4.01 -9.01 4.92
CA GLY A 27 5.14 -8.22 5.39
C GLY A 27 5.78 -7.41 4.26
N ARG A 28 7.07 -7.66 3.98
CA ARG A 28 7.84 -6.91 2.98
C ARG A 28 7.39 -7.10 1.54
N LEU A 29 6.56 -8.12 1.23
CA LEU A 29 6.06 -8.29 -0.13
C LEU A 29 5.19 -7.11 -0.59
N SER A 30 4.50 -6.45 0.35
CA SER A 30 3.76 -5.21 0.08
C SER A 30 4.67 -4.04 -0.35
N GLU A 31 5.97 -4.10 -0.09
CA GLU A 31 6.90 -3.06 -0.52
C GLU A 31 7.20 -3.14 -2.02
N LEU A 32 6.96 -4.28 -2.69
CA LEU A 32 7.25 -4.46 -4.11
C LEU A 32 6.34 -3.59 -4.99
N PRO A 33 4.99 -3.64 -4.88
CA PRO A 33 4.12 -2.77 -5.67
C PRO A 33 4.39 -1.29 -5.40
N LEU A 34 4.67 -0.95 -4.15
CA LEU A 34 4.92 0.41 -3.73
C LEU A 34 6.24 0.96 -4.30
N SER A 35 7.30 0.15 -4.31
CA SER A 35 8.58 0.50 -4.93
C SER A 35 8.46 0.62 -6.44
N ALA A 36 7.65 -0.24 -7.08
CA ALA A 36 7.35 -0.11 -8.50
C ALA A 36 6.66 1.21 -8.84
N PHE A 37 5.70 1.66 -8.02
CA PHE A 37 5.12 3.01 -8.15
C PHE A 37 6.17 4.10 -7.97
N ALA A 38 7.00 4.04 -6.92
CA ALA A 38 8.03 5.03 -6.65
C ALA A 38 9.02 5.17 -7.82
N LEU A 39 9.49 4.05 -8.39
CA LEU A 39 10.38 4.04 -9.54
C LEU A 39 9.71 4.56 -10.82
N SER A 40 8.41 4.27 -10.99
CA SER A 40 7.66 4.74 -12.17
C SER A 40 7.61 6.27 -12.28
N LEU A 41 7.68 7.00 -11.15
CA LEU A 41 7.64 8.46 -11.14
C LEU A 41 8.74 9.08 -12.02
N ALA A 42 9.95 8.54 -11.96
CA ALA A 42 11.09 9.05 -12.73
C ALA A 42 10.86 8.93 -14.25
N PHE A 43 10.17 7.88 -14.69
CA PHE A 43 9.80 7.69 -16.10
C PHE A 43 8.63 8.58 -16.49
N LEU A 44 7.62 8.70 -15.63
CA LEU A 44 6.43 9.51 -15.85
C LEU A 44 6.77 11.00 -15.97
N ALA A 45 7.73 11.49 -15.16
CA ALA A 45 8.18 12.88 -15.15
C ALA A 45 8.93 13.31 -16.43
N ARG A 46 9.27 12.38 -17.34
CA ARG A 46 9.91 12.70 -18.62
C ARG A 46 8.98 13.46 -19.57
N SER A 47 7.67 13.19 -19.52
CA SER A 47 6.67 13.88 -20.35
C SER A 47 6.24 15.23 -19.74
N ALA A 48 6.07 16.25 -20.58
CA ALA A 48 5.64 17.58 -20.15
C ALA A 48 4.21 17.57 -19.57
N ASP A 49 3.29 16.84 -20.21
CA ASP A 49 1.90 16.74 -19.77
C ASP A 49 1.79 16.07 -18.39
N ASN A 50 2.56 14.99 -18.20
CA ASN A 50 2.63 14.29 -16.93
C ASN A 50 3.21 15.18 -15.83
N ARG A 51 4.24 16.00 -16.14
CA ARG A 51 4.81 16.96 -15.16
C ARG A 51 3.78 17.97 -14.70
N ALA A 52 2.92 18.46 -15.59
CA ALA A 52 1.85 19.39 -15.22
C ALA A 52 0.86 18.74 -14.23
N GLN A 53 0.44 17.50 -14.49
CA GLN A 53 -0.43 16.75 -13.60
C GLN A 53 0.24 16.42 -12.25
N ILE A 54 1.49 15.98 -12.27
CA ILE A 54 2.28 15.72 -11.05
C ILE A 54 2.40 16.99 -10.21
N ARG A 55 2.70 18.15 -10.83
CA ARG A 55 2.77 19.43 -10.11
C ARG A 55 1.41 19.82 -9.53
N SER A 56 0.32 19.54 -10.25
CA SER A 56 -1.03 19.77 -9.73
C SER A 56 -1.31 18.93 -8.49
N ALA A 57 -1.00 17.63 -8.54
CA ALA A 57 -1.17 16.71 -7.41
C ALA A 57 -0.22 17.03 -6.23
N ALA A 58 1.02 17.45 -6.53
CA ALA A 58 2.02 17.79 -5.53
C ALA A 58 1.58 18.92 -4.60
N ARG A 59 0.71 19.83 -5.06
CA ARG A 59 0.12 20.89 -4.22
C ARG A 59 -0.62 20.34 -2.99
N PHE A 60 -1.16 19.13 -3.08
CA PHE A 60 -1.84 18.47 -1.96
C PHE A 60 -1.00 17.36 -1.34
N VAL A 61 -0.34 16.55 -2.17
CA VAL A 61 0.42 15.38 -1.70
C VAL A 61 1.65 15.79 -0.89
N VAL A 62 2.39 16.84 -1.32
CA VAL A 62 3.62 17.25 -0.64
C VAL A 62 3.34 17.80 0.76
N PRO A 63 2.38 18.74 0.98
CA PRO A 63 2.08 19.20 2.33
C PRO A 63 1.67 18.07 3.28
N LEU A 64 0.79 17.16 2.84
CA LEU A 64 0.38 16.00 3.64
C LEU A 64 1.57 15.11 3.99
N PHE A 65 2.44 14.83 3.02
CA PHE A 65 3.65 14.07 3.26
C PHE A 65 4.58 14.77 4.24
N LEU A 66 4.76 16.09 4.14
CA LEU A 66 5.61 16.86 5.05
C LEU A 66 5.08 16.85 6.49
N CYS A 67 3.76 16.88 6.69
CA CYS A 67 3.15 16.72 8.02
C CYS A 67 3.50 15.38 8.68
N TYR A 68 3.71 14.34 7.89
CA TYR A 68 4.17 13.03 8.37
C TYR A 68 5.71 12.96 8.49
N TRP A 69 6.42 13.47 7.49
CA TRP A 69 7.87 13.27 7.33
C TRP A 69 8.71 14.17 8.22
N ILE A 70 8.32 15.44 8.41
CA ILE A 70 9.07 16.38 9.25
C ILE A 70 9.15 15.89 10.69
N PRO A 71 8.04 15.51 11.37
CA PRO A 71 8.12 14.97 12.72
C PRO A 71 9.02 13.74 12.81
N MET A 72 8.92 12.83 11.83
CA MET A 72 9.74 11.62 11.80
C MET A 72 11.25 11.92 11.66
N VAL A 73 11.63 12.89 10.82
CA VAL A 73 13.03 13.34 10.69
C VAL A 73 13.50 14.02 11.97
N VAL A 74 12.71 14.92 12.55
CA VAL A 74 13.05 15.61 13.80
C VAL A 74 13.25 14.60 14.93
N SER A 75 12.35 13.61 15.07
CA SER A 75 12.49 12.54 16.05
C SER A 75 13.67 11.61 15.79
N SER A 76 14.18 11.53 14.55
CA SER A 76 15.32 10.68 14.25
C SER A 76 16.65 11.17 14.86
N PHE A 77 16.76 12.47 15.17
CA PHE A 77 17.93 13.05 15.84
C PHE A 77 18.10 12.58 17.29
N ASP A 78 17.00 12.39 18.00
CA ASP A 78 16.98 11.97 19.42
C ASP A 78 16.81 10.44 19.58
N SER A 79 16.98 9.70 18.49
CA SER A 79 16.71 8.26 18.52
C SER A 79 17.89 7.45 19.05
N MET A 80 17.63 6.53 19.98
CA MET A 80 18.65 5.62 20.52
C MET A 80 19.29 4.73 19.45
N ALA A 81 18.58 4.46 18.35
CA ALA A 81 19.05 3.68 17.20
C ALA A 81 19.22 4.58 15.96
N LEU A 82 20.10 5.58 16.06
CA LEU A 82 20.31 6.64 15.08
C LEU A 82 20.33 6.12 13.63
N GLN A 83 21.17 5.12 13.34
CA GLN A 83 21.29 4.56 11.99
C GLN A 83 19.95 4.02 11.44
N LYS A 84 19.15 3.33 12.27
CA LYS A 84 17.87 2.76 11.84
C LYS A 84 16.86 3.86 11.55
N SER A 85 16.76 4.85 12.44
CA SER A 85 15.80 5.94 12.29
C SER A 85 16.10 6.80 11.07
N TRP A 86 17.38 7.05 10.79
CA TRP A 86 17.80 7.79 9.59
C TRP A 86 17.48 7.03 8.30
N ILE A 87 17.79 5.72 8.26
CA ILE A 87 17.43 4.88 7.11
C ILE A 87 15.92 4.86 6.89
N GLN A 88 15.12 4.77 7.96
CA GLN A 88 13.65 4.81 7.86
C GLN A 88 13.15 6.15 7.35
N SER A 89 13.67 7.26 7.88
CA SER A 89 13.32 8.61 7.43
C SER A 89 13.66 8.84 5.96
N ALA A 90 14.83 8.38 5.51
CA ALA A 90 15.24 8.46 4.11
C ALA A 90 14.38 7.54 3.22
N ALA A 91 14.15 6.30 3.66
CA ALA A 91 13.34 5.33 2.93
C ALA A 91 11.90 5.83 2.73
N ALA A 92 11.36 6.64 3.64
CA ALA A 92 10.01 7.18 3.53
C ALA A 92 9.79 8.10 2.31
N LEU A 93 10.85 8.65 1.72
CA LEU A 93 10.74 9.42 0.46
C LEU A 93 10.13 8.59 -0.67
N ARG A 94 10.25 7.26 -0.63
CA ARG A 94 9.59 6.37 -1.59
C ARG A 94 8.06 6.44 -1.51
N TYR A 95 7.48 6.75 -0.34
CA TYR A 95 6.04 6.94 -0.19
C TYR A 95 5.58 8.19 -0.92
N LEU A 96 6.35 9.29 -0.84
CA LEU A 96 6.07 10.51 -1.61
C LEU A 96 6.12 10.22 -3.12
N ALA A 97 7.19 9.54 -3.57
CA ALA A 97 7.34 9.20 -4.98
C ALA A 97 6.20 8.32 -5.49
N ALA A 98 5.82 7.29 -4.72
CA ALA A 98 4.71 6.42 -5.05
C ALA A 98 3.37 7.17 -5.07
N ALA A 99 3.09 8.03 -4.09
CA ALA A 99 1.85 8.80 -4.02
C ALA A 99 1.68 9.73 -5.23
N LEU A 100 2.76 10.40 -5.65
CA LEU A 100 2.75 11.23 -6.86
C LEU A 100 2.53 10.39 -8.12
N ALA A 101 3.20 9.25 -8.25
CA ALA A 101 3.00 8.35 -9.38
C ALA A 101 1.55 7.81 -9.43
N MET A 102 1.00 7.39 -8.29
CA MET A 102 -0.37 6.90 -8.17
C MET A 102 -1.39 7.99 -8.53
N SER A 103 -1.17 9.25 -8.14
CA SER A 103 -2.08 10.36 -8.46
C SER A 103 -2.27 10.55 -9.97
N LEU A 104 -1.21 10.28 -10.75
CA LEU A 104 -1.21 10.33 -12.20
C LEU A 104 -1.78 9.04 -12.81
N LEU A 105 -1.26 7.88 -12.40
CA LEU A 105 -1.60 6.59 -12.97
C LEU A 105 -3.03 6.11 -12.65
N LEU A 106 -3.59 6.56 -11.53
CA LEU A 106 -4.97 6.27 -11.10
C LEU A 106 -5.90 7.47 -11.34
N SER A 107 -5.51 8.42 -12.21
CA SER A 107 -6.34 9.58 -12.52
C SER A 107 -7.65 9.21 -13.23
N ALA A 108 -7.70 8.10 -13.98
CA ALA A 108 -8.92 7.64 -14.63
C ALA A 108 -9.97 7.16 -13.61
N PRO A 109 -11.25 7.59 -13.69
CA PRO A 109 -12.30 7.15 -12.77
C PRO A 109 -12.47 5.62 -12.72
N SER A 110 -12.41 4.97 -13.88
CA SER A 110 -12.49 3.50 -13.98
C SER A 110 -11.35 2.78 -13.27
N ALA A 111 -10.14 3.37 -13.24
CA ALA A 111 -9.00 2.82 -12.53
C ALA A 111 -9.21 2.88 -11.01
N ARG A 112 -9.75 3.99 -10.50
CA ARG A 112 -10.08 4.17 -9.07
C ARG A 112 -11.21 3.25 -8.64
N GLU A 113 -12.28 3.17 -9.43
CA GLU A 113 -13.40 2.29 -9.16
C GLU A 113 -12.97 0.82 -9.10
N ARG A 114 -12.07 0.41 -10.01
CA ARG A 114 -11.49 -0.94 -9.98
C ARG A 114 -10.71 -1.18 -8.69
N VAL A 115 -9.84 -0.25 -8.28
CA VAL A 115 -9.09 -0.38 -7.02
C VAL A 115 -10.06 -0.49 -5.84
N LEU A 116 -11.06 0.39 -5.75
CA LEU A 116 -12.06 0.38 -4.67
C LEU A 116 -12.84 -0.94 -4.64
N ARG A 117 -13.36 -1.38 -5.77
CA ARG A 117 -14.17 -2.61 -5.88
C ARG A 117 -13.39 -3.84 -5.43
N TRP A 118 -12.17 -4.02 -5.93
CA TRP A 118 -11.36 -5.19 -5.58
C TRP A 118 -10.81 -5.11 -4.16
N THR A 119 -10.50 -3.91 -3.66
CA THR A 119 -10.14 -3.71 -2.26
C THR A 119 -11.31 -4.09 -1.34
N ALA A 120 -12.53 -3.67 -1.67
CA ALA A 120 -13.72 -4.03 -0.90
C ALA A 120 -13.95 -5.55 -0.88
N TRP A 121 -13.78 -6.25 -2.01
CA TRP A 121 -13.85 -7.71 -2.05
C TRP A 121 -12.76 -8.39 -1.23
N LEU A 122 -11.52 -7.87 -1.27
CA LEU A 122 -10.43 -8.37 -0.44
C LEU A 122 -10.71 -8.19 1.05
N LEU A 123 -11.16 -6.99 1.44
CA LEU A 123 -11.54 -6.70 2.82
C LEU A 123 -12.70 -7.56 3.31
N LEU A 124 -13.71 -7.79 2.46
CA LEU A 124 -14.83 -8.67 2.79
C LEU A 124 -14.36 -10.11 3.00
N PHE A 125 -13.49 -10.60 2.12
CA PHE A 125 -12.89 -11.93 2.25
C PHE A 125 -12.06 -12.05 3.53
N TRP A 126 -11.25 -11.05 3.84
CA TRP A 126 -10.45 -11.00 5.06
C TRP A 126 -11.32 -10.95 6.32
N ALA A 127 -12.38 -10.14 6.32
CA ALA A 127 -13.32 -10.08 7.44
C ALA A 127 -14.02 -11.42 7.64
N PHE A 128 -14.44 -12.07 6.55
CA PHE A 128 -15.07 -13.39 6.62
C PHE A 128 -14.12 -14.45 7.21
N ASP A 129 -12.86 -14.50 6.75
CA ASP A 129 -11.84 -15.41 7.31
C ASP A 129 -11.61 -15.15 8.81
N ALA A 130 -11.56 -13.89 9.23
CA ALA A 130 -11.42 -13.53 10.65
C ALA A 130 -12.62 -13.98 11.50
N PHE A 131 -13.85 -13.92 10.96
CA PHE A 131 -15.02 -14.47 11.63
C PHE A 131 -14.94 -16.00 11.75
N VAL A 132 -14.51 -16.70 10.69
CA VAL A 132 -14.28 -18.14 10.74
C VAL A 132 -13.24 -18.47 11.83
N GLN A 133 -12.14 -17.71 11.89
CA GLN A 133 -11.15 -17.87 12.95
C GLN A 133 -11.70 -17.63 14.35
N LEU A 134 -12.56 -16.62 14.53
CA LEU A 134 -13.19 -16.31 15.81
C LEU A 134 -14.10 -17.45 16.31
N PHE A 135 -14.93 -18.02 15.43
CA PHE A 135 -15.92 -19.02 15.82
C PHE A 135 -15.35 -20.43 15.93
N PHE A 136 -14.40 -20.79 15.07
CA PHE A 136 -13.86 -22.16 14.98
C PHE A 136 -12.45 -22.31 15.57
N GLY A 137 -11.85 -21.21 16.03
CA GLY A 137 -10.49 -21.18 16.55
C GLY A 137 -9.42 -21.49 15.50
N ARG A 138 -9.77 -21.50 14.21
CA ARG A 138 -8.87 -21.73 13.06
C ARG A 138 -9.35 -20.92 11.85
N ASP A 139 -8.41 -20.38 11.07
CA ASP A 139 -8.74 -19.68 9.81
C ASP A 139 -9.15 -20.65 8.68
N LEU A 140 -9.53 -20.12 7.50
CA LEU A 140 -9.91 -20.93 6.34
C LEU A 140 -8.79 -21.85 5.84
N PHE A 141 -7.54 -21.60 6.22
CA PHE A 141 -6.36 -22.37 5.84
C PHE A 141 -5.90 -23.32 6.96
N GLY A 142 -6.70 -23.44 8.03
CA GLY A 142 -6.45 -24.35 9.15
C GLY A 142 -5.41 -23.86 10.16
N ILE A 143 -5.00 -22.59 10.10
CA ILE A 143 -4.07 -21.99 11.06
C ILE A 143 -4.81 -21.70 12.37
N ALA A 144 -4.35 -22.32 13.45
CA ALA A 144 -4.92 -22.13 14.78
C ALA A 144 -4.84 -20.66 15.24
N MET A 145 -5.92 -20.19 15.84
CA MET A 145 -6.00 -18.92 16.53
C MET A 145 -5.05 -18.92 17.72
N HIS A 146 -4.40 -17.79 17.97
CA HIS A 146 -3.57 -17.63 19.16
C HIS A 146 -4.50 -17.44 20.38
N PRO A 147 -4.21 -18.02 21.56
CA PRO A 147 -5.14 -18.02 22.71
C PRO A 147 -5.70 -16.65 23.09
N ASP A 148 -4.88 -15.60 22.96
CA ASP A 148 -5.23 -14.26 23.41
C ASP A 148 -5.67 -13.32 22.27
N ARG A 149 -5.72 -13.78 21.01
CA ARG A 149 -5.96 -12.87 19.85
C ARG A 149 -6.33 -13.54 18.53
N LEU A 150 -6.98 -12.77 17.66
CA LEU A 150 -7.11 -13.07 16.24
C LEU A 150 -5.75 -12.88 15.54
N ASN A 151 -5.36 -13.85 14.72
CA ASN A 151 -4.11 -13.76 13.93
C ASN A 151 -4.37 -13.00 12.64
N ALA A 152 -3.34 -12.38 12.06
CA ALA A 152 -3.44 -12.00 10.66
C ALA A 152 -3.42 -13.22 9.74
N LEU A 153 -4.02 -13.03 8.57
CA LEU A 153 -4.15 -14.04 7.52
C LEU A 153 -2.82 -14.71 7.18
N PHE A 154 -2.87 -16.04 7.07
CA PHE A 154 -1.99 -16.86 6.25
C PHE A 154 -0.52 -16.98 6.67
N VAL A 155 -0.11 -16.44 7.83
CA VAL A 155 1.28 -16.57 8.32
C VAL A 155 1.34 -16.92 9.81
N LYS A 156 2.09 -17.98 10.15
CA LYS A 156 2.31 -18.48 11.53
C LYS A 156 2.95 -17.49 12.50
N LYS A 157 3.41 -16.32 12.06
CA LYS A 157 4.33 -15.47 12.80
C LYS A 157 3.77 -14.05 13.01
N TYR A 158 3.10 -13.85 14.14
CA TYR A 158 2.86 -12.55 14.81
C TYR A 158 2.47 -11.35 13.91
N GLN A 159 1.71 -11.56 12.84
CA GLN A 159 1.15 -10.44 12.08
C GLN A 159 -0.23 -10.08 12.65
N PHE A 160 -0.49 -8.77 12.77
CA PHE A 160 -1.62 -8.23 13.50
C PHE A 160 -2.69 -7.70 12.53
N PHE A 161 -3.93 -8.18 12.72
CA PHE A 161 -5.09 -7.76 11.93
C PHE A 161 -5.52 -6.32 12.25
N GLY A 162 -5.53 -5.98 13.55
CA GLY A 162 -6.03 -4.70 14.06
C GLY A 162 -5.39 -3.47 13.42
N PRO A 163 -4.05 -3.31 13.44
CA PRO A 163 -3.40 -2.14 12.86
C PRO A 163 -3.60 -2.02 11.34
N THR A 164 -3.63 -3.15 10.64
CA THR A 164 -3.74 -3.17 9.17
C THR A 164 -5.17 -2.83 8.71
N LEU A 165 -6.18 -3.35 9.39
CA LEU A 165 -7.58 -2.99 9.13
C LEU A 165 -7.91 -1.58 9.60
N ALA A 166 -7.38 -1.13 10.73
CA ALA A 166 -7.61 0.22 11.24
C ALA A 166 -7.06 1.31 10.31
N MET A 167 -6.05 1.01 9.50
CA MET A 167 -5.57 1.92 8.45
C MET A 167 -6.51 2.01 7.23
N LEU A 168 -7.47 1.09 7.10
CA LEU A 168 -8.37 0.97 5.94
C LEU A 168 -9.84 1.32 6.27
N SER A 169 -10.16 1.58 7.55
CA SER A 169 -11.47 2.04 8.05
C SER A 169 -11.49 3.54 8.30
#